data_AF-A0A7J5ZHX4-F1
#
_entry.id   AF-A0A7J5ZHX4-F1
#
_cell.length_a   1.000
_cell.length_b   1.000
_cell.length_c   1.000
_cell.angle_alpha   90.00
_cell.angle_beta   90.00
_cell.angle_gamma   90.00
#
_symmetry.space_group_name_H-M   'P 1'
#
loop_
_entity.id
_entity.type
_entity.pdbx_description
1 polymer ?
#
loop_
_entity_poly.entity_id
_entity_poly.type
_entity_poly.pdbx_seq_one_letter_code
_entity_poly.pdbx_strand_id
1 'polypeptide(L)'
;MKGSACSVLHLCSRVFPDKDSLIAGDLEIAGGTAGRSPVAVQGTKINLLYSRDHSVTEGLDYVIQMYVSVRSVGDVTASARSRKRC
;
A
#
# COMPACT_ATOMS: atom_id res chain seq x y z
N MET A 1 -1.30 27.70 -5.55
CA MET A 1 -2.10 26.75 -6.36
C MET A 1 -3.37 26.42 -5.57
N LYS A 2 -4.56 26.61 -6.15
CA LYS A 2 -5.84 26.34 -5.45
C LYS A 2 -6.06 24.82 -5.34
N GLY A 3 -6.69 24.35 -4.26
CA GLY A 3 -6.88 22.91 -3.99
C GLY A 3 -7.55 22.11 -5.13
N SER A 4 -8.38 22.77 -5.96
CA SER A 4 -9.01 22.16 -7.13
C SER A 4 -8.03 21.71 -8.22
N ALA A 5 -6.90 22.41 -8.38
CA ALA A 5 -5.88 22.10 -9.39
C ALA A 5 -5.05 20.84 -9.06
N CYS A 6 -5.00 20.43 -7.78
CA CYS A 6 -4.25 19.24 -7.40
C CYS A 6 -4.96 17.94 -7.80
N SER A 7 -6.30 17.95 -7.88
CA SER A 7 -7.08 16.77 -8.28
C SER A 7 -6.97 16.47 -9.77
N VAL A 8 -6.98 17.50 -10.62
CA VAL A 8 -6.95 17.32 -12.08
C VAL A 8 -5.60 16.80 -12.59
N LEU A 9 -4.52 17.09 -11.87
CA LEU A 9 -3.16 16.60 -12.17
C LEU A 9 -2.83 15.27 -11.47
N HIS A 10 -3.80 14.64 -10.77
CA HIS A 10 -3.60 13.40 -9.99
C HIS A 10 -2.45 13.47 -8.98
N LEU A 11 -2.11 14.66 -8.50
CA LEU A 11 -1.00 14.87 -7.56
C LEU A 11 -1.44 14.67 -6.10
N CYS A 12 -2.73 14.89 -5.80
CA CYS A 12 -3.33 14.65 -4.49
C CYS A 12 -4.36 13.53 -4.60
N SER A 13 -4.31 12.57 -3.67
CA SER A 13 -5.29 11.48 -3.62
C SER A 13 -6.67 11.94 -3.15
N ARG A 14 -6.73 12.92 -2.22
CA ARG A 14 -7.96 13.56 -1.73
C ARG A 14 -7.69 15.04 -1.41
N VAL A 15 -8.73 15.87 -1.46
CA VAL A 15 -8.68 17.29 -1.09
C VAL A 15 -9.64 17.50 0.08
N PHE A 16 -9.15 18.14 1.15
CA PHE A 16 -9.93 18.44 2.35
C PHE A 16 -10.16 19.96 2.49
N PRO A 17 -11.28 20.39 3.10
CA PRO A 17 -11.59 21.81 3.25
C PRO A 17 -10.72 22.53 4.30
N ASP A 18 -10.31 21.81 5.36
CA ASP A 18 -9.64 22.37 6.53
C ASP A 18 -8.46 21.50 6.99
N LYS A 19 -7.51 22.10 7.73
CA LYS A 19 -6.32 21.41 8.23
C LYS A 19 -6.65 20.30 9.23
N ASP A 20 -7.61 20.52 10.13
CA ASP A 20 -8.02 19.51 11.11
C ASP A 20 -8.66 18.29 10.44
N SER A 21 -9.50 18.52 9.42
CA SER A 21 -10.11 17.47 8.60
C SER A 21 -9.08 16.66 7.80
N LEU A 22 -8.01 17.32 7.32
CA LEU A 22 -6.88 16.65 6.66
C LEU A 22 -6.17 15.69 7.63
N ILE A 23 -5.83 16.15 8.84
CA ILE A 23 -5.10 15.35 9.83
C ILE A 23 -5.95 14.16 10.29
N ALA A 24 -7.24 14.37 10.53
CA ALA A 24 -8.15 13.27 10.90
C ALA A 24 -8.23 12.20 9.80
N GLY A 25 -8.34 12.62 8.53
CA GLY A 25 -8.35 11.71 7.38
C GLY A 25 -7.03 10.99 7.17
N ASP A 26 -5.89 11.64 7.40
CA ASP A 26 -4.56 11.02 7.31
C ASP A 26 -4.36 9.95 8.39
N LEU A 27 -4.76 10.23 9.64
CA LEU A 27 -4.68 9.28 10.75
C LEU A 27 -5.55 8.04 10.53
N GLU A 28 -6.73 8.19 9.91
CA GLU A 28 -7.58 7.06 9.53
C GLU A 28 -6.86 6.14 8.52
N ILE A 29 -6.25 6.72 7.49
CA ILE A 29 -5.50 5.98 6.46
C ILE A 29 -4.26 5.31 7.06
N ALA A 30 -3.54 6.02 7.92
CA ALA A 30 -2.39 5.50 8.64
C ALA A 30 -2.79 4.30 9.52
N GLY A 31 -3.91 4.40 10.25
CA GLY A 31 -4.47 3.30 11.03
C GLY A 31 -4.82 2.08 10.18
N GLY A 32 -5.47 2.30 9.02
CA GLY A 32 -5.80 1.24 8.07
C GLY A 32 -4.57 0.53 7.46
N THR A 33 -3.45 1.25 7.34
CA THR A 33 -2.17 0.69 6.87
C THR A 33 -1.43 -0.03 7.98
N ALA A 34 -1.44 0.52 9.21
CA ALA A 34 -0.80 -0.07 10.39
C ALA A 34 -1.48 -1.37 10.86
N GLY A 35 -2.78 -1.55 10.60
CA GLY A 35 -3.51 -2.78 10.89
C GLY A 35 -3.19 -3.96 9.96
N ARG A 36 -2.37 -3.77 8.93
CA ARG A 36 -1.96 -4.83 7.98
C ARG A 36 -0.59 -5.38 8.35
N SER A 37 -0.25 -6.57 7.84
CA SER A 37 1.09 -7.14 8.03
C SER A 37 2.16 -6.13 7.55
N PRO A 38 3.15 -5.81 8.38
CA PRO A 38 4.21 -4.88 8.00
C PRO A 38 5.04 -5.42 6.83
N VAL A 39 5.18 -6.74 6.73
CA VAL A 39 5.86 -7.42 5.60
C VAL A 39 5.08 -7.24 4.31
N ALA A 40 3.75 -7.35 4.36
CA ALA A 40 2.90 -7.14 3.18
C ALA A 40 2.91 -5.68 2.70
N VAL A 41 2.88 -4.72 3.63
CA VAL A 41 2.90 -3.28 3.29
C VAL A 41 4.25 -2.86 2.71
N GLN A 42 5.36 -3.20 3.38
CA GLN A 42 6.69 -2.87 2.88
C GLN A 42 6.99 -3.61 1.58
N GLY A 43 6.55 -4.87 1.47
CA GLY A 43 6.76 -5.66 0.27
C GLY A 43 6.05 -5.12 -0.96
N THR A 44 4.80 -4.68 -0.80
CA THR A 44 4.04 -4.03 -1.86
C THR A 44 4.73 -2.74 -2.33
N LYS A 45 5.28 -1.93 -1.40
CA LYS A 45 6.00 -0.69 -1.75
C LYS A 45 7.25 -0.97 -2.58
N ILE A 46 8.07 -1.94 -2.17
CA ILE A 46 9.30 -2.29 -2.88
C ILE A 46 8.97 -2.81 -4.28
N ASN A 47 7.94 -3.65 -4.39
CA ASN A 47 7.50 -4.20 -5.66
C ASN A 47 6.97 -3.11 -6.63
N LEU A 48 6.19 -2.16 -6.14
CA LEU A 48 5.71 -1.02 -6.94
C LEU A 48 6.86 -0.15 -7.45
N LEU A 49 7.88 0.10 -6.61
CA LEU A 49 9.08 0.85 -7.02
C LEU A 49 9.88 0.08 -8.08
N TYR A 50 10.08 -1.22 -7.88
CA TYR A 50 10.82 -2.05 -8.84
C TYR A 50 10.10 -2.14 -10.19
N SER A 51 8.78 -2.36 -10.19
CA SER A 51 7.95 -2.45 -11.39
C SER A 51 7.89 -1.15 -12.20
N ARG A 52 8.16 0.01 -11.57
CA ARG A 52 8.19 1.30 -12.27
C ARG A 52 9.40 1.43 -13.19
N ASP A 53 10.55 0.92 -12.73
CA ASP A 53 11.84 1.14 -13.37
C ASP A 53 12.27 -0.05 -14.25
N HIS A 54 11.49 -1.14 -14.29
CA HIS A 54 11.81 -2.38 -15.01
C HIS A 54 10.70 -2.81 -15.97
N SER A 55 11.03 -3.72 -16.89
CA SER A 55 10.04 -4.32 -17.78
C SER A 55 9.03 -5.18 -17.00
N VAL A 56 7.85 -5.39 -17.58
CA VAL A 56 6.78 -6.20 -16.95
C VAL A 56 7.27 -7.60 -16.61
N THR A 57 8.09 -8.22 -17.48
CA THR A 57 8.64 -9.56 -17.28
C THR A 57 9.59 -9.61 -16.08
N GLU A 58 10.54 -8.66 -16.00
CA GLU A 58 11.48 -8.56 -14.87
C GLU A 58 10.75 -8.23 -13.56
N GLY A 59 9.74 -7.36 -13.64
CA GLY A 59 8.86 -7.06 -12.51
C GLY A 59 8.20 -8.33 -11.96
N LEU A 60 7.62 -9.15 -12.83
CA LEU A 60 7.00 -10.43 -12.46
C LEU A 60 7.99 -11.41 -11.81
N ASP A 61 9.18 -11.56 -12.36
CA ASP A 61 10.21 -12.42 -11.75
C ASP A 61 10.64 -11.91 -10.38
N TYR A 62 10.80 -10.59 -10.23
CA TYR A 62 11.12 -9.96 -8.96
C TYR A 62 10.02 -10.17 -7.91
N VAL A 63 8.74 -10.04 -8.32
CA VAL A 63 7.58 -10.31 -7.45
C VAL A 63 7.67 -11.74 -6.91
N ILE A 64 7.92 -12.73 -7.76
CA ILE A 64 7.99 -14.14 -7.37
C ILE A 64 9.16 -14.37 -6.39
N GLN A 65 10.35 -13.87 -6.72
CA GLN A 65 11.53 -14.00 -5.85
C GLN A 65 11.30 -13.35 -4.48
N MET A 66 10.65 -12.18 -4.49
CA MET A 66 10.28 -11.45 -3.28
C MET A 66 9.29 -12.24 -2.43
N TYR A 67 8.20 -12.76 -3.00
CA TYR A 67 7.22 -13.58 -2.27
C TYR A 67 7.80 -14.87 -1.70
N VAL A 68 8.72 -15.51 -2.42
CA VAL A 68 9.39 -16.74 -1.95
C VAL A 68 10.34 -16.46 -0.78
N SER A 69 11.05 -15.32 -0.82
CA SER A 69 12.03 -14.94 0.20
C SER A 69 11.41 -14.40 1.49
N VAL A 70 10.34 -13.59 1.41
CA VAL A 70 9.69 -13.00 2.60
C VAL A 70 8.65 -13.91 3.26
N ARG A 71 8.53 -15.17 2.82
CA ARG A 71 7.50 -16.12 3.26
C ARG A 71 7.67 -16.51 4.75
N SER A 72 7.18 -15.65 5.63
CA SER A 72 6.86 -15.96 7.03
C SER A 72 5.53 -16.72 7.08
N VAL A 73 5.54 -17.93 7.64
CA VAL A 73 4.34 -18.80 7.76
C VAL A 73 3.24 -18.14 8.62
N GLY A 74 3.60 -17.23 9.54
CA GLY A 74 2.67 -16.60 10.47
C GLY A 74 1.70 -15.60 9.82
N ASP A 75 2.17 -14.72 8.94
CA ASP A 75 1.33 -13.65 8.36
C ASP A 75 0.36 -14.18 7.30
N VAL A 76 0.80 -15.13 6.47
CA VAL A 76 -0.06 -15.76 5.46
C VAL A 76 -1.12 -16.62 6.14
N THR A 77 -0.78 -17.36 7.19
CA THR A 77 -1.76 -18.18 7.92
C THR A 77 -2.73 -17.35 8.75
N ALA A 78 -2.30 -16.25 9.39
CA ALA A 78 -3.19 -15.33 10.09
C ALA A 78 -4.20 -14.67 9.14
N SER A 79 -3.72 -14.19 7.97
CA SER A 79 -4.57 -13.62 6.93
C SER A 79 -5.53 -14.67 6.31
N ALA A 80 -5.02 -15.87 6.02
CA ALA A 80 -5.84 -16.97 5.50
C ALA A 80 -6.87 -17.50 6.52
N ARG A 81 -6.54 -17.48 7.82
CA ARG A 81 -7.43 -17.93 8.91
C ARG A 81 -8.51 -16.89 9.23
N SER A 82 -8.21 -15.59 9.09
CA SER A 82 -9.19 -14.51 9.23
C SER A 82 -10.30 -14.60 8.18
N ARG A 83 -9.98 -14.99 6.94
CA ARG A 83 -10.96 -15.20 5.85
C ARG A 83 -11.88 -16.42 6.02
N LYS A 84 -11.56 -17.38 6.91
CA LYS A 84 -12.42 -18.55 7.17
C LYS A 84 -13.42 -18.35 8.31
N ARG A 85 -13.48 -17.14 8.90
CA ARG A 85 -14.39 -16.78 10.00
C ARG A 85 -15.51 -15.79 9.59
N CYS A 86 -15.70 -15.57 8.29
CA CYS A 86 -16.89 -14.95 7.72
C CYS A 86 -17.71 -16.04 7.02
#